data_AF-A0A4R9B3K6-F1
#
_entry.id   AF-A0A4R9B3K6-F1
#
_cell.length_a   1.000
_cell.length_b   1.000
_cell.length_c   1.000
_cell.angle_alpha   90.00
_cell.angle_beta   90.00
_cell.angle_gamma   90.00
#
_symmetry.space_group_name_H-M   'P 1'
#
loop_
_entity.id
_entity.type
_entity.pdbx_description
1 polymer ?
#
loop_
_entity_poly.entity_id
_entity_poly.type
_entity_poly.pdbx_seq_one_letter_code
_entity_poly.pdbx_strand_id
1 'polypeptide(L)'
;MRHNPSFALDDPAEIRRLVRENPWATMISHTSDGELVASHYPVVLDEDSDGIVLLSHVGRPDEQLHELGRHELLVVIQGPHGYISPGWYDASPAVPTWNFITAHLYGTPELLSATENLAVLERLVDHFEDRMPVPRRMNGTAENAAYAARISAGTVGFRLRVTRMVAKSKLSQNRPAETVSRILAELEGAGPYASPTLAAEMRRVHGQPEQSDPTGQTDPSGDRS
;
A
#
# COMPACT_ATOMS: atom_id res chain seq x y z
N MET A 1 -8.11 8.40 -8.94
CA MET A 1 -7.50 7.33 -9.77
C MET A 1 -8.53 6.85 -10.79
N ARG A 2 -8.22 6.77 -12.10
CA ARG A 2 -9.21 6.35 -13.14
C ARG A 2 -9.69 4.92 -12.88
N HIS A 3 -10.99 4.64 -12.94
CA HIS A 3 -11.46 3.26 -12.91
C HIS A 3 -11.07 2.55 -14.22
N ASN A 4 -10.25 1.51 -14.13
CA ASN A 4 -9.89 0.62 -15.25
C ASN A 4 -9.84 -0.81 -14.70
N PRO A 5 -10.82 -1.67 -15.02
CA PRO A 5 -10.95 -2.99 -14.40
C PRO A 5 -9.74 -3.89 -14.69
N SER A 6 -9.08 -3.75 -15.84
CA SER A 6 -7.95 -4.61 -16.24
C SER A 6 -6.71 -4.53 -15.33
N PHE A 7 -6.64 -3.55 -14.44
CA PHE A 7 -5.54 -3.39 -13.48
C PHE A 7 -6.04 -3.16 -12.05
N ALA A 8 -7.32 -3.43 -11.79
CA ALA A 8 -7.88 -3.33 -10.44
C ALA A 8 -7.21 -4.38 -9.53
N LEU A 9 -6.99 -4.00 -8.27
CA LEU A 9 -6.49 -4.90 -7.24
C LEU A 9 -7.53 -4.92 -6.13
N ASP A 10 -8.43 -5.90 -6.17
CA ASP A 10 -9.57 -5.95 -5.24
C ASP A 10 -9.40 -7.02 -4.16
N ASP A 11 -8.34 -7.85 -4.22
CA ASP A 11 -8.03 -8.85 -3.21
C ASP A 11 -7.54 -8.19 -1.90
N PRO A 12 -8.30 -8.29 -0.78
CA PRO A 12 -7.88 -7.72 0.50
C PRO A 12 -6.56 -8.30 1.01
N ALA A 13 -6.23 -9.55 0.70
CA ALA A 13 -4.97 -10.16 1.12
C ALA A 13 -3.77 -9.49 0.45
N GLU A 14 -3.90 -9.16 -0.83
CA GLU A 14 -2.87 -8.41 -1.58
C GLU A 14 -2.72 -6.98 -1.09
N ILE A 15 -3.83 -6.31 -0.75
CA ILE A 15 -3.77 -4.96 -0.18
C ILE A 15 -3.09 -4.98 1.19
N ARG A 16 -3.41 -5.96 2.04
CA ARG A 16 -2.71 -6.16 3.32
C ARG A 16 -1.21 -6.40 3.10
N ARG A 17 -0.84 -7.26 2.15
CA ARG A 17 0.57 -7.49 1.79
C ARG A 17 1.25 -6.18 1.37
N LEU A 18 0.60 -5.40 0.52
CA LEU A 18 1.12 -4.12 0.06
C LEU A 18 1.41 -3.15 1.22
N VAL A 19 0.51 -3.07 2.22
CA VAL A 19 0.71 -2.28 3.44
C VAL A 19 1.93 -2.78 4.23
N ARG A 20 2.05 -4.10 4.46
CA ARG A 20 3.19 -4.67 5.23
C ARG A 20 4.54 -4.42 4.58
N GLU A 21 4.59 -4.44 3.25
CA GLU A 21 5.83 -4.25 2.50
C GLU A 21 6.18 -2.77 2.29
N ASN A 22 5.19 -1.88 2.36
CA ASN A 22 5.36 -0.44 2.09
C ASN A 22 4.73 0.40 3.21
N PRO A 23 5.25 0.31 4.44
CA PRO A 23 4.62 0.94 5.61
C PRO A 23 4.78 2.46 5.62
N TRP A 24 5.65 3.05 4.80
CA TRP A 24 5.77 4.51 4.70
C TRP A 24 4.68 5.07 3.77
N ALA A 25 3.63 5.62 4.36
CA ALA A 25 2.44 6.05 3.63
C ALA A 25 2.35 7.57 3.51
N THR A 26 1.62 8.03 2.49
CA THR A 26 1.18 9.43 2.39
C THR A 26 -0.25 9.55 2.89
N MET A 27 -0.47 10.40 3.89
CA MET A 27 -1.78 10.74 4.42
C MET A 27 -2.25 12.06 3.80
N ILE A 28 -3.50 12.12 3.35
CA ILE A 28 -4.10 13.31 2.74
C ILE A 28 -5.48 13.52 3.36
N SER A 29 -5.71 14.70 3.94
CA SER A 29 -7.04 15.11 4.41
C SER A 29 -7.44 16.43 3.75
N HIS A 30 -8.74 16.70 3.78
CA HIS A 30 -9.27 18.05 3.64
C HIS A 30 -9.65 18.57 5.03
N THR A 31 -9.62 19.88 5.20
CA THR A 31 -9.94 20.57 6.44
C THR A 31 -11.23 21.38 6.30
N SER A 32 -11.81 21.81 7.42
CA SER A 32 -13.08 22.55 7.46
C SER A 32 -13.05 23.89 6.71
N ASP A 33 -11.87 24.47 6.49
CA ASP A 33 -11.63 25.69 5.70
C ASP A 33 -11.39 25.42 4.21
N GLY A 34 -11.41 24.16 3.78
CA GLY A 34 -11.25 23.74 2.39
C GLY A 34 -9.80 23.55 1.94
N GLU A 35 -8.82 23.60 2.86
CA GLU A 35 -7.43 23.29 2.53
C GLU A 35 -7.20 21.78 2.38
N LEU A 36 -6.10 21.43 1.70
CA LEU A 36 -5.60 20.05 1.61
C LEU A 36 -4.31 19.95 2.39
N VAL A 37 -4.26 19.02 3.33
CA VAL A 37 -3.08 18.74 4.15
C VAL A 37 -2.53 17.38 3.77
N ALA A 38 -1.23 17.31 3.54
CA ALA A 38 -0.52 16.07 3.21
C ALA A 38 0.69 15.89 4.12
N SER A 39 0.80 14.70 4.71
CA SER A 39 1.93 14.30 5.57
C SER A 39 2.35 12.87 5.29
N HIS A 40 3.51 12.46 5.80
CA HIS A 40 4.08 11.14 5.58
C HIS A 40 4.37 10.47 6.91
N TYR A 41 3.78 9.29 7.12
CA TYR A 41 3.85 8.58 8.39
C TYR A 41 3.93 7.07 8.17
N PRO A 42 4.58 6.33 9.09
CA PRO A 42 4.57 4.89 9.04
C PRO A 42 3.19 4.37 9.48
N VAL A 43 2.65 3.38 8.75
CA VAL A 43 1.41 2.69 9.08
C VAL A 43 1.66 1.19 9.18
N VAL A 44 0.97 0.54 10.11
CA VAL A 44 0.95 -0.92 10.22
C VAL A 44 -0.49 -1.42 10.23
N LEU A 45 -0.69 -2.69 9.91
CA LEU A 45 -2.01 -3.31 10.02
C LEU A 45 -2.33 -3.64 11.48
N ASP A 46 -3.59 -3.46 11.86
CA ASP A 46 -4.15 -4.14 13.01
C ASP A 46 -4.54 -5.57 12.57
N GLU A 47 -3.67 -6.54 12.83
CA GLU A 47 -3.88 -7.93 12.41
C GLU A 47 -4.97 -8.64 13.23
N ASP A 48 -5.31 -8.09 14.39
CA ASP A 48 -6.35 -8.64 15.29
C ASP A 48 -7.76 -8.19 14.89
N SER A 49 -7.86 -7.22 13.97
CA SER A 49 -9.13 -6.63 13.54
C SER A 49 -9.67 -7.25 12.24
N ASP A 50 -10.99 -7.45 12.21
CA ASP A 50 -11.71 -7.77 10.98
C ASP A 50 -11.59 -6.61 9.96
N GLY A 51 -11.43 -6.97 8.68
CA GLY A 51 -11.24 -6.01 7.59
C GLY A 51 -9.89 -5.27 7.66
N ILE A 52 -9.61 -4.41 6.68
CA ILE A 52 -8.35 -3.68 6.65
C ILE A 52 -8.41 -2.51 7.63
N VAL A 53 -7.60 -2.57 8.68
CA VAL A 53 -7.50 -1.54 9.71
C VAL A 53 -6.05 -1.11 9.81
N LEU A 54 -5.81 0.19 9.67
CA LEU A 54 -4.48 0.80 9.79
C LEU A 54 -4.30 1.40 11.18
N LEU A 55 -3.09 1.25 11.73
CA LEU A 55 -2.64 1.90 12.96
C LEU A 55 -1.44 2.78 12.63
N SER A 56 -1.43 3.98 13.20
CA SER A 56 -0.31 4.91 13.10
C SER A 56 -0.39 5.95 14.22
N HIS A 57 0.57 6.87 14.23
CA HIS A 57 0.57 8.03 15.09
C HIS A 57 1.02 9.25 14.30
N VAL A 58 0.62 10.43 14.79
CA VAL A 58 1.12 11.72 14.33
C VAL A 58 1.67 12.53 15.50
N GLY A 59 2.49 13.53 15.23
CA GLY A 59 2.82 14.53 16.25
C GLY A 59 1.60 15.38 16.62
N ARG A 60 1.56 15.91 17.85
CA ARG A 60 0.45 16.76 18.36
C ARG A 60 0.08 18.04 17.55
N PRO A 61 0.93 18.57 16.68
CA PRO A 61 0.48 19.60 15.74
C PRO A 61 -0.32 19.01 14.56
N ASP A 62 0.05 17.80 14.12
CA ASP A 62 -0.40 17.23 12.87
C ASP A 62 -1.82 16.64 12.95
N GLU A 63 -2.26 16.15 14.11
CA GLU A 63 -3.67 15.74 14.29
C GLU A 63 -4.62 16.92 14.15
N GLN A 64 -4.19 18.11 14.57
CA GLN A 64 -4.97 19.34 14.43
C GLN A 64 -4.93 19.84 13.00
N LEU A 65 -3.75 19.86 12.37
CA LEU A 65 -3.61 20.23 10.95
C LEU A 65 -4.47 19.34 10.05
N HIS A 66 -4.49 18.03 10.30
CA HIS A 66 -5.30 17.11 9.53
C HIS A 66 -6.79 17.08 9.93
N GLU A 67 -7.17 17.73 11.04
CA GLU A 67 -8.49 17.58 11.68
C GLU A 67 -8.88 16.11 11.90
N LEU A 68 -7.94 15.28 12.38
CA LEU A 68 -8.13 13.83 12.47
C LEU A 68 -9.40 13.46 13.27
N GLY A 69 -10.17 12.56 12.68
CA GLY A 69 -11.45 12.06 13.22
C GLY A 69 -12.68 12.93 12.93
N ARG A 70 -12.50 14.08 12.28
CA ARG A 70 -13.62 14.92 11.83
C ARG A 70 -14.07 14.58 10.42
N HIS A 71 -13.14 14.19 9.55
CA HIS A 71 -13.37 13.94 8.12
C HIS A 71 -12.72 12.64 7.64
N GLU A 72 -13.07 12.20 6.43
CA GLU A 72 -12.42 11.08 5.76
C GLU A 72 -10.95 11.42 5.44
N LEU A 73 -10.05 10.53 5.82
CA LEU A 73 -8.63 10.57 5.49
C LEU A 73 -8.35 9.59 4.33
N LEU A 74 -7.54 10.02 3.37
CA LEU A 74 -6.93 9.16 2.36
C LEU A 74 -5.52 8.77 2.81
N VAL A 75 -5.26 7.47 2.90
CA VAL A 75 -3.93 6.90 3.05
C VAL A 75 -3.51 6.23 1.74
N VAL A 76 -2.44 6.72 1.14
CA VAL A 76 -1.84 6.16 -0.08
C VAL A 76 -0.68 5.25 0.31
N ILE A 77 -0.79 3.98 -0.08
CA ILE A 77 0.28 3.00 -0.01
C ILE A 77 0.88 2.88 -1.41
N GLN A 78 2.15 3.24 -1.55
CA GLN A 78 2.86 3.18 -2.82
C GLN A 78 3.88 2.05 -2.77
N GLY A 79 3.68 1.04 -3.62
CA GLY A 79 4.64 -0.03 -3.79
C GLY A 79 5.68 0.26 -4.88
N PRO A 80 6.37 -0.79 -5.35
CA PRO A 80 7.31 -0.68 -6.46
C PRO A 80 6.67 -0.08 -7.70
N HIS A 81 7.42 0.80 -8.37
CA HIS A 81 6.99 1.51 -9.57
C HIS A 81 8.20 1.87 -10.43
N GLY A 82 7.99 2.09 -11.72
CA GLY A 82 9.07 2.41 -12.65
C GLY A 82 8.63 2.62 -14.09
N TYR A 83 9.48 3.34 -14.82
CA TYR A 83 9.32 3.59 -16.24
C TYR A 83 9.64 2.33 -17.05
N ILE A 84 8.81 2.05 -18.05
CA ILE A 84 8.99 0.95 -19.00
C ILE A 84 9.24 1.55 -20.38
N SER A 85 10.46 1.34 -20.88
CA SER A 85 10.90 1.88 -22.17
C SER A 85 10.23 1.14 -23.33
N PRO A 86 9.77 1.87 -24.37
CA PRO A 86 9.27 1.23 -25.57
C PRO A 86 10.36 0.47 -26.33
N GLY A 87 11.64 0.80 -26.10
CA GLY A 87 12.78 0.09 -26.68
C GLY A 87 12.96 -1.34 -26.14
N TRP A 88 12.20 -1.76 -25.13
CA TRP A 88 12.19 -3.13 -24.61
C TRP A 88 11.15 -4.02 -25.28
N TYR A 89 10.36 -3.46 -26.21
CA TYR A 89 9.33 -4.18 -26.94
C TYR A 89 9.81 -4.50 -28.36
N ASP A 90 9.54 -5.71 -28.84
CA ASP A 90 9.78 -6.12 -30.23
C ASP A 90 8.63 -5.73 -31.19
N ALA A 91 7.68 -4.94 -30.70
CA ALA A 91 6.49 -4.53 -31.44
C ALA A 91 6.58 -3.06 -31.88
N SER A 92 6.13 -2.77 -33.11
CA SER A 92 5.94 -1.41 -33.62
C SER A 92 4.52 -1.26 -34.16
N PRO A 93 3.76 -0.24 -33.75
CA PRO A 93 4.15 0.85 -32.84
C PRO A 93 4.12 0.43 -31.37
N ALA A 94 4.97 1.06 -30.55
CA ALA A 94 4.88 0.93 -29.10
C ALA A 94 5.08 2.27 -28.39
N VAL A 95 4.43 2.41 -27.24
CA VAL A 95 4.39 3.65 -26.45
C VAL A 95 5.03 3.42 -25.08
N PRO A 96 5.71 4.43 -24.52
CA PRO A 96 6.26 4.35 -23.17
C PRO A 96 5.16 4.19 -22.13
N THR A 97 5.51 3.60 -20.99
CA THR A 97 4.54 3.50 -19.89
C THR A 97 5.21 3.47 -18.52
N TRP A 98 4.38 3.51 -17.47
CA TRP A 98 4.79 3.23 -16.09
C TRP A 98 4.09 1.97 -15.61
N ASN A 99 4.88 1.12 -14.96
CA ASN A 99 4.39 0.03 -14.13
C ASN A 99 4.44 0.46 -12.67
N PHE A 100 3.45 0.05 -11.89
CA PHE A 100 3.31 0.38 -10.48
C PHE A 100 2.28 -0.52 -9.79
N ILE A 101 2.41 -0.62 -8.47
CA ILE A 101 1.35 -1.11 -7.58
C ILE A 101 1.07 -0.08 -6.49
N THR A 102 -0.20 0.20 -6.21
CA THR A 102 -0.60 1.18 -5.19
C THR A 102 -2.00 0.91 -4.66
N ALA A 103 -2.26 1.29 -3.41
CA ALA A 103 -3.59 1.28 -2.82
C ALA A 103 -3.92 2.64 -2.21
N HIS A 104 -5.12 3.12 -2.50
CA HIS A 104 -5.72 4.29 -1.86
C HIS A 104 -6.76 3.79 -0.86
N LEU A 105 -6.52 3.99 0.42
CA LEU A 105 -7.32 3.48 1.52
C LEU A 105 -7.99 4.66 2.21
N TYR A 106 -9.31 4.61 2.32
CA TYR A 106 -10.12 5.70 2.83
C TYR A 106 -10.85 5.29 4.10
N GLY A 107 -10.95 6.20 5.06
CA GLY A 107 -11.72 6.03 6.28
C GLY A 107 -11.59 7.24 7.20
N THR A 108 -12.47 7.35 8.19
CA THR A 108 -12.37 8.39 9.21
C THR A 108 -11.52 7.87 10.38
N PRO A 109 -10.40 8.54 10.74
CA PRO A 109 -9.55 8.11 11.86
C PRO A 109 -10.28 8.15 13.20
N GLU A 110 -10.14 7.11 14.00
CA GLU A 110 -10.50 7.12 15.43
C GLU A 110 -9.25 7.48 16.22
N LEU A 111 -9.32 8.55 17.02
CA LEU A 111 -8.21 8.93 17.91
C LEU A 111 -8.14 7.99 19.10
N LEU A 112 -6.93 7.58 19.43
CA LEU A 112 -6.66 6.59 20.47
C LEU A 112 -6.36 7.25 21.82
N SER A 113 -6.68 6.54 22.89
CA SER A 113 -6.26 6.93 24.25
C SER A 113 -4.73 6.91 24.39
N ALA A 114 -4.19 7.50 25.46
CA ALA A 114 -2.74 7.50 25.70
C ALA A 114 -2.16 6.08 25.80
N THR A 115 -2.90 5.15 26.42
CA THR A 115 -2.50 3.74 26.54
C THR A 115 -2.50 3.04 25.18
N GLU A 116 -3.53 3.25 24.37
CA GLU A 116 -3.60 2.69 23.01
C GLU A 116 -2.54 3.30 22.08
N ASN A 117 -2.26 4.61 22.18
CA ASN A 117 -1.18 5.26 21.44
C ASN A 117 0.17 4.60 21.75
N LEU A 118 0.47 4.34 23.02
CA LEU A 118 1.71 3.66 23.40
C LEU A 118 1.78 2.24 22.80
N ALA A 119 0.67 1.50 22.78
CA ALA A 119 0.61 0.19 22.15
C ALA A 119 0.81 0.25 20.62
N VAL A 120 0.29 1.29 19.95
CA VAL A 120 0.55 1.52 18.51
C VAL A 120 2.01 1.84 18.25
N LEU A 121 2.62 2.69 19.09
CA LEU A 121 4.07 2.98 19.02
C LEU A 121 4.91 1.71 19.19
N GLU A 122 4.53 0.83 20.13
CA GLU A 122 5.18 -0.47 20.32
C GLU A 122 5.08 -1.34 19.06
N ARG A 123 3.87 -1.50 18.51
CA ARG A 123 3.63 -2.28 17.27
C ARG A 123 4.44 -1.75 16.09
N LEU A 124 4.54 -0.43 15.96
CA LEU A 124 5.36 0.21 14.93
C LEU A 124 6.84 -0.11 15.12
N VAL A 125 7.38 0.09 16.33
CA VAL A 125 8.77 -0.26 16.66
C VAL A 125 9.01 -1.74 16.36
N ASP A 126 8.10 -2.62 16.78
CA ASP A 126 8.25 -4.05 16.57
C ASP A 126 8.28 -4.44 15.11
N HIS A 127 7.38 -3.89 14.30
CA HIS A 127 7.34 -4.14 12.85
C HIS A 127 8.68 -3.87 12.15
N PHE A 128 9.36 -2.79 12.55
CA PHE A 128 10.66 -2.42 11.96
C PHE A 128 11.83 -3.19 12.58
N GLU A 129 11.84 -3.35 13.91
CA GLU A 129 12.92 -4.01 14.63
C GLU A 129 12.93 -5.54 14.46
N ASP A 130 11.79 -6.17 14.12
CA ASP A 130 11.70 -7.60 13.79
C ASP A 130 12.65 -8.03 12.67
N ARG A 131 13.01 -7.10 11.77
CA ARG A 131 13.91 -7.36 10.64
C ARG A 131 15.38 -7.19 11.01
N MET A 132 15.68 -6.67 12.20
CA MET A 132 17.04 -6.36 12.62
C MET A 132 17.72 -7.60 13.22
N PRO A 133 19.02 -7.82 12.96
CA PRO A 133 19.76 -8.93 13.59
C PRO A 133 19.78 -8.86 15.13
N VAL A 134 19.72 -7.65 15.69
CA VAL A 134 19.67 -7.38 17.12
C VAL A 134 18.57 -6.34 17.40
N PRO A 135 17.31 -6.77 17.60
CA PRO A 135 16.17 -5.87 17.78
C PRO A 135 16.26 -5.02 19.05
N ARG A 136 15.96 -3.73 18.94
CA ARG A 136 15.87 -2.74 20.02
C ARG A 136 14.43 -2.34 20.28
N ARG A 137 13.79 -3.08 21.18
CA ARG A 137 12.38 -2.92 21.52
C ARG A 137 12.14 -1.70 22.41
N MET A 138 10.96 -1.10 22.28
CA MET A 138 10.50 -0.02 23.15
C MET A 138 10.54 -0.42 24.64
N ASN A 139 10.11 -1.65 24.93
CA ASN A 139 10.12 -2.25 26.26
C ASN A 139 11.35 -3.14 26.54
N GLY A 140 12.44 -2.97 25.77
CA GLY A 140 13.65 -3.79 25.90
C GLY A 140 14.42 -3.59 27.21
N THR A 141 14.27 -2.43 27.86
CA THR A 141 14.78 -2.13 29.20
C THR A 141 13.77 -1.28 29.97
N ALA A 142 13.86 -1.26 31.31
CA ALA A 142 13.02 -0.39 32.13
C ALA A 142 13.23 1.11 31.82
N GLU A 143 14.48 1.51 31.51
CA GLU A 143 14.80 2.88 31.12
C GLU A 143 14.16 3.26 29.77
N ASN A 144 14.21 2.36 28.78
CA ASN A 144 13.57 2.58 27.48
C ASN A 144 12.06 2.68 27.62
N ALA A 145 11.43 1.78 28.39
CA ALA A 145 9.98 1.80 28.62
C ALA A 145 9.53 3.11 29.29
N ALA A 146 10.24 3.55 30.34
CA ALA A 146 9.96 4.81 31.02
C ALA A 146 10.18 6.02 30.10
N TYR A 147 11.23 6.00 29.28
CA TYR A 147 11.50 7.05 28.31
C TYR A 147 10.41 7.12 27.23
N ALA A 148 10.03 5.99 26.64
CA ALA A 148 8.98 5.89 25.62
C ALA A 148 7.63 6.38 26.15
N ALA A 149 7.23 5.93 27.34
CA ALA A 149 6.00 6.40 28.00
C ALA A 149 5.99 7.92 28.14
N ARG A 150 7.11 8.52 28.56
CA ARG A 150 7.23 9.99 28.74
C ARG A 150 7.13 10.75 27.42
N ILE A 151 7.81 10.30 26.35
CA ILE A 151 7.81 11.03 25.07
C ILE A 151 6.55 10.78 24.24
N SER A 152 5.85 9.66 24.44
CA SER A 152 4.59 9.34 23.76
C SER A 152 3.50 10.38 23.97
N ALA A 153 3.60 11.17 25.05
CA ALA A 153 2.70 12.30 25.29
C ALA A 153 2.75 13.37 24.19
N GLY A 154 3.82 13.42 23.38
CA GLY A 154 3.96 14.32 22.24
C GLY A 154 3.30 13.85 20.95
N THR A 155 2.73 12.64 20.93
CA THR A 155 2.08 12.05 19.76
C THR A 155 0.61 11.73 20.03
N VAL A 156 -0.14 11.52 18.96
CA VAL A 156 -1.52 11.04 18.99
C VAL A 156 -1.62 9.82 18.07
N GLY A 157 -2.01 8.69 18.66
CA GLY A 157 -2.27 7.46 17.92
C GLY A 157 -3.64 7.53 17.27
N PHE A 158 -3.79 6.89 16.11
CA PHE A 158 -5.09 6.72 15.48
C PHE A 158 -5.26 5.31 14.90
N ARG A 159 -6.53 4.89 14.81
CA ARG A 159 -6.97 3.70 14.09
C ARG A 159 -7.82 4.14 12.91
N LEU A 160 -7.53 3.65 11.71
CA LEU A 160 -8.34 3.90 10.53
C LEU A 160 -8.91 2.57 10.02
N ARG A 161 -10.22 2.38 10.22
CA ARG A 161 -10.95 1.30 9.58
C ARG A 161 -11.23 1.69 8.13
N VAL A 162 -10.71 0.93 7.18
CA VAL A 162 -10.90 1.23 5.76
C VAL A 162 -12.36 0.98 5.39
N THR A 163 -13.06 2.02 4.97
CA THR A 163 -14.47 1.97 4.53
C THR A 163 -14.58 1.91 3.01
N ARG A 164 -13.56 2.40 2.30
CA ARG A 164 -13.48 2.40 0.85
C ARG A 164 -12.03 2.26 0.42
N MET A 165 -11.80 1.53 -0.66
CA MET A 165 -10.46 1.35 -1.22
C MET A 165 -10.47 1.43 -2.73
N VAL A 166 -9.38 1.92 -3.30
CA VAL A 166 -9.11 1.86 -4.74
C VAL A 166 -7.65 1.47 -4.90
N ALA A 167 -7.38 0.26 -5.36
CA ALA A 167 -6.03 -0.21 -5.58
C ALA A 167 -5.80 -0.65 -7.02
N LYS A 168 -4.54 -0.58 -7.44
CA LYS A 168 -4.13 -0.91 -8.79
C LYS A 168 -2.81 -1.64 -8.82
N SER A 169 -2.75 -2.62 -9.70
CA SER A 169 -1.54 -3.33 -10.09
C SER A 169 -1.41 -3.30 -11.61
N LYS A 170 -0.55 -2.40 -12.12
CA LYS A 170 -0.24 -2.30 -13.54
C LYS A 170 1.21 -2.70 -13.75
N LEU A 171 1.39 -3.92 -14.23
CA LEU A 171 2.68 -4.61 -14.28
C LEU A 171 2.87 -5.31 -15.63
N SER A 172 2.40 -4.68 -16.71
CA SER A 172 2.47 -5.21 -18.09
C SER A 172 1.72 -6.55 -18.32
N GLN A 173 0.66 -6.84 -17.57
CA GLN A 173 -0.14 -8.08 -17.72
C GLN A 173 -0.79 -8.22 -19.10
N ASN A 174 -0.97 -7.12 -19.81
CA ASN A 174 -1.52 -7.09 -21.17
C ASN A 174 -0.47 -7.32 -22.28
N ARG A 175 0.76 -7.74 -21.92
CA ARG A 175 1.85 -7.97 -22.87
C ARG A 175 2.11 -9.48 -23.03
N PRO A 176 2.57 -9.93 -24.21
CA PRO A 176 3.00 -11.32 -24.39
C PRO A 176 4.12 -11.69 -23.41
N ALA A 177 4.15 -12.95 -22.98
CA ALA A 177 5.12 -13.46 -22.00
C ALA A 177 6.58 -13.13 -22.34
N GLU A 178 6.96 -13.24 -23.62
CA GLU A 178 8.32 -12.91 -24.08
C GLU A 178 8.67 -11.42 -23.85
N THR A 179 7.70 -10.52 -24.05
CA THR A 179 7.87 -9.10 -23.77
C THR A 179 7.98 -8.85 -22.26
N VAL A 180 7.21 -9.56 -21.45
CA VAL A 180 7.34 -9.50 -19.99
C VAL A 180 8.74 -9.97 -19.55
N SER A 181 9.25 -11.07 -20.11
CA SER A 181 10.60 -11.57 -19.83
C SER A 181 11.69 -10.55 -20.17
N ARG A 182 11.57 -9.84 -21.30
CA ARG A 182 12.48 -8.74 -21.64
C ARG A 182 12.43 -7.59 -20.64
N ILE A 183 11.23 -7.14 -20.26
CA ILE A 183 11.07 -6.09 -19.26
C ILE A 183 11.72 -6.50 -17.94
N LEU A 184 11.52 -7.75 -17.49
CA LEU A 184 12.15 -8.27 -16.28
C LEU A 184 13.68 -8.23 -16.36
N ALA A 185 14.26 -8.68 -17.49
CA ALA A 185 15.70 -8.64 -17.69
C ALA A 185 16.27 -7.21 -17.64
N GLU A 186 15.57 -6.24 -18.22
CA GLU A 186 15.98 -4.83 -18.22
C GLU A 186 15.87 -4.20 -16.83
N LEU A 187 14.82 -4.53 -16.07
CA LEU A 187 14.65 -4.07 -14.69
C LEU A 187 15.67 -4.69 -13.71
N GLU A 188 16.25 -5.84 -14.04
CA GLU A 188 17.25 -6.52 -13.20
C GLU A 188 18.70 -6.25 -13.61
N GLY A 189 18.88 -5.71 -14.82
CA GLY A 189 20.19 -5.33 -15.31
C GLY A 189 20.78 -4.11 -14.59
N ALA A 190 21.78 -3.51 -15.22
CA ALA A 190 22.44 -2.30 -14.73
C ALA A 190 22.05 -1.05 -15.53
N GLY A 191 20.93 -1.11 -16.26
CA GLY A 191 20.43 -0.02 -17.09
C GLY A 191 19.89 1.17 -16.28
N PRO A 192 19.61 2.31 -16.93
CA PRO A 192 19.16 3.53 -16.26
C PRO A 192 17.80 3.41 -15.57
N TYR A 193 17.01 2.37 -15.88
CA TYR A 193 15.71 2.09 -15.30
C TYR A 193 15.67 0.78 -14.52
N ALA A 194 16.84 0.23 -14.14
CA ALA A 194 16.91 -0.95 -13.29
C ALA A 194 16.17 -0.72 -11.97
N SER A 195 15.32 -1.67 -11.60
CA SER A 195 14.52 -1.66 -10.37
C SER A 195 14.25 -3.12 -9.93
N PRO A 196 15.13 -3.70 -9.09
CA PRO A 196 14.98 -5.08 -8.62
C PRO A 196 13.67 -5.33 -7.86
N THR A 197 13.16 -4.32 -7.13
CA THR A 197 11.89 -4.42 -6.40
C THR A 197 10.68 -4.46 -7.34
N LEU A 198 10.69 -3.67 -8.41
CA LEU A 198 9.65 -3.72 -9.43
C LEU A 198 9.70 -5.04 -10.20
N ALA A 199 10.90 -5.52 -10.54
CA ALA A 199 11.06 -6.82 -11.20
C ALA A 199 10.52 -7.97 -10.33
N ALA A 200 10.81 -7.95 -9.03
CA ALA A 200 10.28 -8.92 -8.08
C ALA A 200 8.74 -8.91 -8.01
N GLU A 201 8.14 -7.72 -7.94
CA GLU A 201 6.67 -7.59 -7.94
C GLU A 201 6.05 -8.03 -9.27
N MET A 202 6.68 -7.71 -10.40
CA MET A 202 6.27 -8.21 -11.71
C MET A 202 6.29 -9.74 -11.75
N ARG A 203 7.40 -10.39 -11.34
CA ARG A 203 7.48 -11.86 -11.30
C ARG A 203 6.37 -12.48 -10.47
N ARG A 204 6.07 -11.90 -9.31
CA ARG A 204 5.04 -12.40 -8.41
C ARG A 204 3.67 -12.42 -9.09
N VAL A 205 3.30 -11.35 -9.80
CA VAL A 205 2.02 -11.25 -10.50
C VAL A 205 1.97 -12.14 -11.75
N HIS A 206 3.05 -12.26 -12.51
CA HIS A 206 3.11 -13.11 -13.71
C HIS A 206 3.31 -14.61 -13.39
N GLY A 207 3.74 -14.94 -12.17
CA GLY A 207 3.91 -16.32 -11.69
C GLY A 207 2.69 -16.90 -10.97
N GLN A 208 1.66 -16.08 -10.70
CA GLN A 208 0.38 -16.58 -10.21
C GLN A 208 -0.44 -17.11 -11.39
N PRO A 209 -1.01 -18.33 -11.34
CA PRO A 209 -1.93 -18.78 -12.36
C PRO A 209 -3.12 -17.82 -12.43
N GLU A 210 -3.53 -17.43 -13.64
CA GLU A 210 -4.71 -16.57 -13.83
C GLU A 210 -5.90 -17.14 -13.05
N GLN A 211 -6.48 -16.34 -12.14
CA GLN A 211 -7.81 -16.63 -11.64
C GLN A 211 -8.76 -16.43 -12.82
N SER A 212 -9.05 -17.53 -13.51
CA SER A 212 -9.99 -17.57 -14.62
C SER A 212 -11.37 -17.13 -14.14
N ASP A 213 -11.86 -16.04 -14.72
CA ASP A 213 -13.19 -15.49 -14.52
C ASP A 213 -14.24 -16.53 -15.00
N PRO A 214 -15.12 -17.10 -14.14
CA PRO A 214 -16.04 -18.14 -14.53
C PRO A 214 -17.34 -17.51 -15.05
N THR A 215 -17.28 -16.79 -16.16
CA THR A 215 -18.50 -16.41 -16.91
C THR A 215 -18.32 -16.68 -18.39
N GLY A 216 -18.12 -17.96 -18.71
CA GLY A 216 -18.40 -18.54 -20.02
C GLY A 216 -19.66 -19.39 -19.96
N GLN A 217 -20.80 -18.80 -19.56
CA GLN A 217 -22.10 -19.46 -19.72
C GLN A 217 -22.58 -19.20 -21.16
N THR A 218 -22.30 -20.15 -22.04
CA THR A 218 -22.92 -20.22 -23.36
C THR A 218 -24.40 -20.52 -23.19
N ASP A 219 -25.22 -19.54 -23.50
CA ASP A 219 -26.67 -19.66 -23.69
C ASP A 219 -26.94 -20.55 -24.92
N PRO A 220 -27.64 -21.69 -24.81
CA PRO A 220 -28.10 -22.44 -25.97
C PRO A 220 -29.52 -21.97 -26.31
N SER A 221 -29.62 -20.87 -27.07
CA SER A 221 -30.88 -20.47 -27.69
C SER A 221 -30.79 -20.56 -29.23
N GLY A 222 -31.47 -21.57 -29.76
CA GLY A 222 -32.04 -21.60 -31.12
C GLY A 222 -31.25 -22.37 -32.20
N ASP A 223 -31.81 -23.46 -32.71
CA ASP A 223 -32.54 -23.38 -33.98
C ASP A 223 -33.46 -24.61 -34.23
N ARG A 224 -34.44 -24.35 -35.09
CA ARG A 224 -35.68 -25.04 -35.46
C ARG A 224 -35.59 -26.52 -35.85
N SER A 225 -36.64 -27.26 -35.50
CA SER A 225 -37.50 -28.08 -36.40
C SER A 225 -38.80 -28.42 -35.69
#